data_AF-A0A2V8SEY4-F1
#
_entry.id   AF-A0A2V8SEY4-F1
#
_cell.length_a   1.000
_cell.length_b   1.000
_cell.length_c   1.000
_cell.angle_alpha   90.00
_cell.angle_beta   90.00
_cell.angle_gamma   90.00
#
_symmetry.space_group_name_H-M   'P 1'
#
loop_
_entity.id
_entity.type
_entity.pdbx_description
1 polymer ?
#
loop_
_entity_poly.entity_id
_entity_poly.type
_entity_poly.pdbx_seq_one_letter_code
_entity_poly.pdbx_strand_id
1 'polypeptide(L)' 'MVLTLLEEQMRIPALAFAGWRAWSQLRRDAEETRGAAFDLRAFHDEALSFGAVPIGALRALLFGPTSSGSGRTPSRR' A
#
# COMPACT_ATOMS: atom_id res chain seq x y z
N MET A 1 16.97 -30.18 11.17
CA MET A 1 16.68 -29.05 12.09
C MET A 1 17.16 -27.69 11.58
N VAL A 2 18.27 -27.57 10.83
CA VAL A 2 18.74 -26.27 10.31
C VAL A 2 17.89 -25.73 9.14
N LEU A 3 17.33 -26.60 8.30
CA LEU A 3 16.48 -26.21 7.16
C LEU A 3 15.12 -25.62 7.58
N THR A 4 14.48 -26.13 8.63
CA THR A 4 13.18 -25.63 9.12
C THR A 4 13.28 -24.23 9.73
N LEU A 5 14.40 -23.93 10.40
CA LEU A 5 14.67 -22.61 11.01
C LEU A 5 14.89 -21.52 9.93
N LEU A 6 15.53 -21.87 8.81
CA LEU A 6 15.76 -20.95 7.70
C LEU A 6 14.46 -20.61 6.94
N GLU A 7 13.56 -21.59 6.78
CA GLU A 7 12.22 -21.38 6.21
C GLU A 7 11.36 -20.48 7.10
N GLU A 8 11.46 -20.65 8.42
CA GLU A 8 10.75 -19.82 9.41
C GLU A 8 11.29 -18.37 9.45
N GLN A 9 12.60 -18.19 9.29
CA GLN A 9 13.25 -16.87 9.30
C GLN A 9 12.93 -16.00 8.07
N MET A 10 12.68 -16.60 6.90
CA MET A 10 12.50 -15.84 5.65
C MET A 10 11.07 -15.32 5.41
N ARG A 11 10.07 -15.72 6.21
CA ARG A 11 8.67 -15.34 5.98
C ARG A 11 8.33 -13.92 6.46
N ILE A 12 8.98 -13.46 7.53
CA ILE A 12 8.82 -12.10 8.10
C ILE A 12 9.48 -11.00 7.24
N PRO A 13 10.72 -11.14 6.71
CA PRO A 13 11.37 -10.06 5.95
C PRO A 13 10.65 -9.72 4.64
N ALA A 14 10.07 -10.71 3.95
CA ALA A 14 9.36 -10.45 2.69
C ALA A 14 8.09 -9.58 2.91
N LEU A 15 7.32 -9.86 3.97
CA LEU A 15 6.12 -9.08 4.29
C LEU A 15 6.48 -7.66 4.75
N ALA A 16 7.47 -7.52 5.63
CA ALA A 16 7.96 -6.22 6.08
C ALA A 16 8.49 -5.38 4.92
N PHE A 17 9.26 -5.99 4.01
CA PHE A 17 9.76 -5.33 2.80
C PHE A 17 8.63 -4.89 1.86
N ALA A 18 7.65 -5.77 1.61
CA ALA A 18 6.49 -5.44 0.79
C ALA A 18 5.70 -4.26 1.37
N GLY A 19 5.48 -4.25 2.69
CA GLY A 19 4.84 -3.15 3.41
C GLY A 19 5.61 -1.84 3.27
N TRP A 20 6.91 -1.85 3.54
CA TRP A 20 7.78 -0.67 3.40
C TRP A 20 7.79 -0.12 1.97
N ARG A 21 7.91 -1.01 0.97
CA ARG A 21 7.91 -0.61 -0.45
C ARG A 21 6.57 0.03 -0.83
N ALA A 22 5.46 -0.54 -0.37
CA ALA A 22 4.12 -0.04 -0.68
C ALA A 22 3.86 1.33 -0.02
N TRP A 23 4.26 1.52 1.24
CA TRP A 23 4.24 2.83 1.91
C TRP A 23 5.10 3.87 1.18
N SER A 24 6.30 3.48 0.76
CA SER A 24 7.19 4.37 0.00
C SER A 24 6.57 4.79 -1.33
N GLN A 25 5.85 3.90 -2.01
CA GLN A 25 5.15 4.23 -3.25
C GLN A 25 3.96 5.17 -2.98
N LEU A 26 3.17 4.89 -1.94
CA LEU A 26 2.02 5.70 -1.58
C LEU A 26 2.41 7.16 -1.31
N ARG A 27 3.53 7.38 -0.63
CA ARG A 27 4.10 8.71 -0.39
C ARG A 27 4.54 9.38 -1.70
N ARG A 28 5.23 8.67 -2.59
CA ARG A 28 5.62 9.20 -3.90
C ARG A 28 4.39 9.63 -4.71
N ASP A 29 3.35 8.80 -4.73
CA ASP A 29 2.12 9.13 -5.43
C ASP A 29 1.45 10.39 -4.85
N ALA A 30 1.51 10.58 -3.52
CA ALA A 30 1.05 11.81 -2.87
C ALA A 30 1.89 13.03 -3.24
N GLU A 31 3.22 12.90 -3.29
CA GLU A 31 4.14 13.96 -3.74
C GLU A 31 3.83 14.37 -5.19
N GLU A 32 3.64 13.40 -6.07
CA GLU A 32 3.33 13.64 -7.49
C GLU A 32 1.94 14.27 -7.67
N THR A 33 0.93 13.77 -6.95
CA THR A 33 -0.46 14.24 -7.08
C THR A 33 -0.65 15.64 -6.50
N ARG A 34 -0.03 15.92 -5.35
CA ARG A 34 -0.19 17.19 -4.62
C ARG A 34 0.85 18.25 -5.05
N GLY A 35 1.95 17.83 -5.67
CA GLY A 35 2.98 18.73 -6.21
C GLY A 35 3.52 19.68 -5.15
N ALA A 36 3.55 20.98 -5.46
CA ALA A 36 4.02 22.02 -4.55
C ALA A 36 3.18 22.17 -3.26
N ALA A 37 1.96 21.62 -3.23
CA ALA A 37 1.10 21.59 -2.05
C ALA A 37 1.35 20.36 -1.16
N PHE A 38 2.28 19.46 -1.53
CA PHE A 38 2.61 18.31 -0.69
C PHE A 38 3.26 18.74 0.62
N ASP A 39 2.68 18.30 1.74
CA ASP A 39 3.25 18.42 3.07
C ASP A 39 3.37 17.03 3.71
N LEU A 40 4.58 16.69 4.16
CA LEU A 40 4.89 15.37 4.69
C LEU A 40 4.18 15.09 6.01
N ARG A 41 4.01 16.10 6.87
CA ARG A 41 3.34 15.95 8.17
C ARG A 41 1.86 15.70 7.95
N ALA A 42 1.20 16.56 7.17
CA ALA A 42 -0.21 16.42 6.84
C ALA A 42 -0.52 15.08 6.16
N PHE A 43 0.36 14.60 5.27
CA PHE A 43 0.24 13.27 4.68
C PHE A 43 0.27 12.16 5.74
N HIS A 44 1.21 12.19 6.69
CA HIS A 44 1.28 11.18 7.74
C HIS A 44 0.11 11.29 8.72
N ASP A 45 -0.29 12.49 9.10
CA ASP A 45 -1.42 12.71 10.00
C ASP A 45 -2.71 12.16 9.39
N GLU A 46 -2.96 12.44 8.11
CA GLU A 46 -4.08 11.89 7.35
C GLU A 46 -3.98 10.37 7.24
N ALA A 47 -2.85 9.83 6.77
CA ALA A 47 -2.68 8.40 6.53
C ALA A 47 -2.79 7.55 7.81
N LEU A 48 -2.25 8.04 8.93
CA LEU A 48 -2.28 7.33 10.21
C LEU A 48 -3.63 7.47 10.94
N SER A 49 -4.45 8.47 10.59
CA SER A 49 -5.79 8.65 11.18
C SER A 49 -6.72 7.46 10.91
N PHE A 50 -6.48 6.69 9.83
CA PHE A 50 -7.27 5.52 9.47
C PHE A 50 -6.89 4.25 10.26
N GLY A 51 -5.81 4.29 11.05
CA GLY A 51 -5.32 3.14 11.80
C GLY A 51 -4.68 2.05 10.94
N ALA A 52 -4.61 0.83 11.49
CA ALA A 52 -3.92 -0.30 10.86
C ALA A 52 -4.78 -0.98 9.78
N VAL A 53 -4.81 -0.38 8.58
CA VAL A 53 -5.52 -0.92 7.42
C VAL A 53 -4.56 -1.50 6.37
N PRO A 54 -5.02 -2.43 5.50
CA PRO A 54 -4.22 -2.88 4.36
C PRO A 54 -3.85 -1.70 3.44
N ILE A 55 -2.61 -1.69 2.92
CA ILE A 55 -2.09 -0.55 2.15
C ILE A 55 -2.92 -0.20 0.89
N GLY A 56 -3.56 -1.20 0.28
CA GLY A 56 -4.47 -0.99 -0.85
C GLY A 56 -5.77 -0.26 -0.46
N ALA A 57 -6.29 -0.54 0.74
CA ALA A 57 -7.44 0.20 1.28
C ALA A 57 -7.03 1.63 1.66
N LEU A 58 -5.86 1.82 2.26
CA LEU A 58 -5.33 3.15 2.55
C LEU A 58 -5.19 4.01 1.29
N ARG A 59 -4.71 3.43 0.18
CA ARG A 59 -4.64 4.11 -1.12
C ARG A 59 -6.00 4.63 -1.56
N ALA A 60 -7.04 3.80 -1.46
CA ALA A 60 -8.39 4.18 -1.85
C ALA A 60 -8.97 5.28 -0.96
N LEU A 61 -8.60 5.31 0.33
CA LEU A 61 -9.02 6.37 1.26
C LEU A 61 -8.32 7.71 0.95
N LEU A 62 -7.04 7.69 0.60
CA LEU A 62 -6.25 8.91 0.34
C LEU A 62 -6.48 9.53 -1.04
N PHE A 63 -6.74 8.71 -2.06
CA PHE A 63 -6.81 9.16 -3.45
C PHE A 63 -8.13 8.83 -4.15
N GLY A 64 -9.08 8.23 -3.42
CA GLY A 64 -10.29 7.67 -4.00
C GLY A 64 -10.07 6.30 -4.66
N PRO A 65 -11.15 5.61 -5.05
CA PRO A 65 -11.04 4.35 -5.77
C PRO A 65 -10.29 4.58 -7.09
N THR A 66 -9.17 3.89 -7.30
CA THR A 66 -8.50 3.87 -8.60
C THR A 66 -9.47 3.31 -9.62
N SER A 67 -9.92 4.11 -10.58
CA SER A 67 -10.72 3.65 -11.71
C SER A 67 -9.84 2.85 -12.67
N SER A 68 -9.33 1.71 -12.22
CA SER A 68 -8.64 0.73 -13.05
C SER A 68 -9.69 -0.27 -13.54
N GLY A 69 -10.39 0.11 -14.62
CA GLY A 69 -11.12 -0.80 -15.51
C GLY A 69 -12.09 -1.78 -14.86
N SER A 70 -13.31 -1.32 -14.55
CA SER A 70 -14.48 -2.20 -14.52
C SER A 70 -14.74 -2.68 -15.95
N GLY A 71 -14.24 -3.86 -16.30
CA GLY A 71 -14.42 -4.48 -17.61
C GLY A 71 -13.89 -5.91 -17.64
N ARG A 72 -14.83 -6.86 -17.66
CA ARG A 72 -14.70 -8.35 -17.59
C ARG A 72 -14.81 -8.84 -16.14
N THR A 73 -15.91 -9.44 -15.70
CA THR A 73 -16.61 -10.65 -16.23
C THR A 73 -18.13 -10.59 -15.85
N PRO A 74 -19.07 -11.43 -16.39
CA PRO A 74 -18.88 -12.76 -16.98
C PRO A 74 -19.69 -13.05 -18.28
N SER A 75 -19.16 -13.91 -19.15
CA SER A 75 -19.99 -14.61 -20.15
C SER A 75 -19.79 -16.11 -19.95
N ARG A 76 -20.58 -16.66 -19.02
CA ARG A 76 -20.87 -18.09 -19.01
C ARG A 76 -21.80 -18.34 -20.21
N ARG A 77 -21.25 -18.87 -21.31
CA ARG A 77 -22.02 -19.57 -22.32
C ARG A 77 -21.87 -21.06 -22.07
#